data_AF-A0A2D6M732-F1
#
_entry.id   AF-A0A2D6M732-F1
#
_cell.length_a   1.000
_cell.length_b   1.000
_cell.length_c   1.000
_cell.angle_alpha   90.00
_cell.angle_beta   90.00
_cell.angle_gamma   90.00
#
_symmetry.space_group_name_H-M   'P 1'
#
loop_
_entity.id
_entity.type
_entity.pdbx_description
1 polymer ?
#
loop_
_entity_poly.entity_id
_entity_poly.type
_entity_poly.pdbx_seq_one_letter_code
_entity_poly.pdbx_strand_id
1 'polypeptide(L)' 'MSFGRLSEVKNVDRKSHLADKTYFQVLVQSDQGLETLLLTDKELQRVRDRVTKNPEDTQMVPSWWDRVSAAFSGLF' A
#
# COMPACT_ATOMS: atom_id res chain seq x y z
N MET A 1 12.32 -2.55 9.67
CA MET A 1 11.48 -1.67 8.84
C MET A 1 10.90 -2.51 7.71
N SER A 2 9.57 -2.62 7.59
CA SER A 2 8.92 -3.42 6.54
C SER A 2 8.56 -2.53 5.35
N PHE A 3 9.46 -2.43 4.37
CA PHE A 3 9.13 -1.80 3.09
C PHE A 3 8.05 -2.61 2.38
N GLY A 4 7.08 -1.92 1.77
CA GLY A 4 6.00 -2.58 1.00
C GLY A 4 4.85 -3.18 1.82
N ARG A 5 4.76 -2.93 3.14
CA ARG A 5 3.59 -3.35 3.94
C ARG A 5 2.50 -2.28 3.91
N LEU A 6 1.38 -2.58 3.25
CA LEU A 6 0.18 -1.76 3.29
C LEU A 6 -0.46 -1.84 4.67
N SER A 7 -0.63 -0.71 5.35
CA SER A 7 -1.27 -0.64 6.67
C SER A 7 -2.51 0.26 6.59
N GLU A 8 -3.64 -0.24 7.09
CA GLU A 8 -4.87 0.55 7.21
C GLU A 8 -4.84 1.38 8.49
N VAL A 9 -5.08 2.68 8.37
CA VAL A 9 -5.12 3.62 9.50
C VAL A 9 -6.49 4.28 9.53
N LYS A 10 -7.10 4.29 10.72
CA LYS A 10 -8.36 5.02 10.93
C LYS A 10 -8.07 6.51 11.00
N ASN A 11 -8.86 7.30 10.29
CA ASN A 11 -8.79 8.73 10.42
C ASN A 11 -9.42 9.13 11.76
N VAL A 12 -8.58 9.49 12.73
CA VAL A 12 -9.01 9.80 14.10
C VAL A 12 -9.57 11.23 14.19
N ASP A 13 -9.38 12.05 13.15
CA ASP A 13 -9.90 13.40 13.11
C ASP A 13 -11.39 13.43 12.78
N ARG A 14 -12.21 13.67 13.81
CA ARG A 14 -13.67 13.77 13.73
C ARG A 14 -14.16 15.03 13.01
N LYS A 15 -13.29 16.00 12.69
CA LYS A 15 -13.71 17.34 12.21
C LYS A 15 -14.00 17.41 10.71
N SER A 16 -13.44 16.51 9.91
CA SER A 16 -13.68 16.50 8.47
C SER A 16 -14.75 15.47 8.12
N HIS A 17 -16.02 15.90 8.12
CA HIS A 17 -17.13 15.12 7.53
C HIS A 17 -16.91 14.79 6.03
N LEU A 18 -15.89 15.41 5.41
CA LEU A 18 -15.48 15.23 4.03
C LEU A 18 -14.25 14.32 3.86
N ALA A 19 -13.59 13.90 4.94
CA ALA A 19 -12.42 13.02 4.85
C ALA A 19 -12.84 11.55 4.89
N ASP A 20 -12.10 10.71 4.15
CA ASP A 20 -12.31 9.27 4.18
C ASP A 20 -12.06 8.72 5.61
N LYS A 21 -12.93 7.79 6.03
CA LYS A 21 -12.94 7.21 7.39
C LYS A 21 -11.65 6.44 7.70
N THR A 22 -11.03 5.93 6.65
CA THR A 22 -9.86 5.05 6.66
C THR A 22 -8.99 5.39 5.47
N TYR A 23 -7.68 5.28 5.65
CA TYR A 23 -6.71 5.39 4.56
C TYR A 23 -5.66 4.30 4.72
N PHE A 24 -5.08 3.89 3.61
CA PHE A 24 -3.95 2.99 3.60
C PHE A 24 -2.66 3.80 3.49
N GLN A 25 -1.67 3.42 4.28
CA GLN A 25 -0.31 3.94 4.15
C GLN A 25 0.65 2.82 3.77
N VAL A 26 1.63 3.14 2.93
CA VAL A 26 2.74 2.24 2.62
C VAL A 26 4.03 3.05 2.55
N LEU A 27 5.07 2.54 3.22
CA LEU A 27 6.41 3.08 3.10
C LEU A 27 7.10 2.41 1.90
N VAL A 28 7.49 3.23 0.94
CA VAL A 28 8.18 2.81 -0.29
C VAL A 28 9.56 3.46 -0.37
N GLN A 29 10.46 2.81 -1.10
CA GLN A 29 11.74 3.40 -1.46
C GLN A 29 11.64 3.90 -2.91
N SER A 30 11.87 5.19 -3.11
CA SER A 30 11.97 5.86 -4.40
C SER A 30 13.42 6.26 -4.69
N ASP A 31 13.68 6.75 -5.90
CA ASP A 31 14.99 7.28 -6.29
C ASP A 31 15.42 8.48 -5.43
N GLN A 32 14.48 9.12 -4.74
CA GLN A 32 14.71 10.27 -3.86
C GLN A 32 14.85 9.87 -2.37
N GLY A 33 14.69 8.60 -2.03
CA GLY A 33 14.77 8.09 -0.67
C GLY A 33 13.50 7.38 -0.22
N LEU A 34 13.19 7.44 1.09
CA LEU A 34 12.00 6.81 1.64
C LEU A 34 10.81 7.75 1.56
N GLU A 35 9.70 7.27 1.00
CA GLU A 35 8.46 8.02 0.85
C GLU A 35 7.28 7.24 1.42
N THR A 36 6.34 7.94 2.05
CA THR A 36 5.09 7.35 2.52
C THR A 36 3.97 7.71 1.55
N LEU A 37 3.44 6.70 0.86
CA LEU A 37 2.26 6.88 0.03
C LEU A 37 1.00 6.71 0.88
N LEU A 38 0.05 7.62 0.69
CA LEU A 38 -1.28 7.55 1.26
C LEU A 38 -2.30 7.26 0.16
N LEU A 39 -3.15 6.27 0.40
CA LEU A 39 -4.14 5.80 -0.55
C LEU A 39 -5.50 5.74 0.15
N THR A 40 -6.48 6.44 -0.40
CA THR A 40 -7.88 6.27 0.00
C THR A 40 -8.43 4.94 -0.50
N ASP A 41 -9.55 4.49 0.06
CA ASP A 41 -10.25 3.29 -0.41
C ASP A 41 -10.58 3.36 -1.93
N LYS A 42 -11.00 4.54 -2.39
CA LYS A 42 -11.35 4.77 -3.80
C LYS A 42 -10.13 4.69 -4.72
N GLU A 43 -9.00 5.24 -4.30
CA GLU A 43 -7.75 5.18 -5.07
C GLU A 43 -7.22 3.77 -5.13
N LEU A 44 -7.24 3.04 -4.01
CA LEU A 44 -6.84 1.64 -3.99
C LEU A 44 -7.72 0.79 -4.93
N GLN A 45 -9.03 1.03 -4.95
CA GLN A 45 -9.93 0.36 -5.87
C GLN A 45 -9.61 0.68 -7.34
N ARG A 46 -9.35 1.95 -7.68
CA ARG A 46 -8.94 2.34 -9.04
C ARG A 46 -7.66 1.65 -9.48
N VAL A 47 -6.68 1.50 -8.58
CA VAL A 47 -5.43 0.77 -8.86
C VAL A 47 -5.73 -0.69 -9.15
N ARG A 48 -6.56 -1.35 -8.32
CA ARG A 48 -6.99 -2.76 -8.53
C ARG A 48 -7.74 -2.95 -9.84
N ASP A 49 -8.64 -2.04 -10.17
CA ASP A 49 -9.42 -2.09 -11.41
C ASP A 49 -8.51 -1.92 -12.64
N ARG A 50 -7.51 -1.04 -12.55
CA ARG A 50 -6.52 -0.84 -13.61
C ARG A 50 -5.68 -2.09 -13.83
N VAL A 51 -5.20 -2.71 -12.76
CA VAL A 51 -4.43 -3.98 -12.81
C VAL A 51 -5.26 -5.10 -13.42
N THR A 52 -6.55 -5.18 -13.08
CA THR A 52 -7.46 -6.17 -13.65
C THR A 52 -7.62 -6.00 -15.18
N LYS A 53 -7.62 -4.75 -15.65
CA LYS A 53 -7.79 -4.41 -17.08
C LYS A 53 -6.48 -4.47 -17.88
N ASN A 54 -5.34 -4.22 -17.24
CA ASN A 54 -4.01 -4.15 -17.84
C ASN A 54 -3.07 -5.04 -17.02
N PRO A 55 -3.17 -6.37 -17.14
CA PRO A 55 -2.37 -7.30 -16.35
C PRO A 55 -0.85 -7.13 -16.56
N GLU A 56 -0.43 -6.52 -17.66
CA GLU A 56 0.95 -6.13 -17.96
C GLU A 56 1.50 -5.02 -17.04
N ASP A 57 0.62 -4.22 -16.41
CA ASP A 57 1.01 -3.20 -15.41
C ASP A 57 1.45 -3.85 -14.08
N THR A 58 1.21 -5.14 -13.89
CA THR A 58 1.54 -5.92 -12.68
C THR A 58 2.83 -6.74 -12.78
N GLN A 59 3.78 -6.33 -13.63
CA GLN A 59 5.04 -7.06 -13.82
C GLN A 59 5.93 -7.18 -12.57
N MET A 60 5.64 -6.45 -11.49
CA MET A 60 6.23 -6.70 -10.18
C MET A 60 5.54 -7.89 -9.49
N VAL A 61 5.81 -9.10 -9.99
CA VAL A 61 5.47 -10.32 -9.26
C VAL A 61 6.45 -10.44 -8.10
N PRO A 62 6.00 -10.52 -6.84
CA PRO A 62 6.90 -10.70 -5.71
C PRO A 62 7.70 -11.99 -5.91
N SER A 63 9.03 -11.84 -5.93
CA SER A 63 9.96 -12.94 -6.06
C SER A 63 9.81 -13.88 -4.86
N TRP A 64 10.35 -15.09 -4.99
CA TRP A 64 10.31 -16.04 -3.87
C TRP A 64 11.00 -15.51 -2.61
N TRP A 65 12.04 -14.67 -2.76
CA TRP A 65 12.70 -13.97 -1.67
C TRP A 65 11.80 -12.90 -1.02
N ASP A 66 10.99 -12.19 -1.80
CA ASP A 66 10.03 -11.22 -1.28
C ASP A 66 8.94 -11.90 -0.45
N ARG A 67 8.51 -13.09 -0.88
CA ARG A 67 7.51 -13.89 -0.15
C ARG A 67 8.06 -14.44 1.17
N VAL A 68 9.32 -14.89 1.17
CA VAL A 68 9.99 -15.42 2.37
C VAL A 68 10.24 -14.29 3.38
N SER A 69 10.77 -13.15 2.94
CA SER A 69 10.99 -11.99 3.82
C SER A 69 9.67 -11.42 4.39
N ALA A 70 8.59 -11.40 3.61
CA ALA A 70 7.25 -11.06 4.10
C ALA A 70 6.76 -12.03 5.19
N ALA A 71 6.99 -13.33 5.03
CA ALA A 71 6.60 -14.33 6.04
C ALA A 71 7.37 -14.16 7.36
N PHE A 72 8.68 -13.86 7.30
CA PHE A 72 9.49 -13.63 8.50
C PHE A 72 9.20 -12.29 9.19
N SER A 73 8.86 -11.24 8.44
CA SER A 73 8.47 -9.93 9.02
C SER A 73 7.06 -9.90 9.61
N GLY A 74 6.25 -10.94 9.40
CA GLY A 74 4.94 -11.12 10.06
C GLY A 74 5.00 -11.84 11.40
N LEU A 75 6.15 -12.41 11.77
CA LEU A 75 6.36 -13.23 12.97
C LEU A 75 7.02 -12.48 14.15
N PHE A 76 7.34 -11.19 13.99
CA PHE A 76 7.90 -10.31 15.02
C PHE A 76 7.10 -9.01 15.14
#